data_AF-A0A4R1AL43-F1
#
_entry.id   AF-A0A4R1AL43-F1
#
_cell.length_a   1.000
_cell.length_b   1.000
_cell.length_c   1.000
_cell.angle_alpha   90.00
_cell.angle_beta   90.00
_cell.angle_gamma   90.00
#
_symmetry.space_group_name_H-M   'P 1'
#
loop_
_entity.id
_entity.type
_entity.pdbx_description
1 polymer ?
#
loop_
_entity_poly.entity_id
_entity_poly.type
_entity_poly.pdbx_seq_one_letter_code
_entity_poly.pdbx_strand_id
1 'polypeptide(L)'
;MDELTCRLSPAVFAELYKLLLADTARQELLEDRLAEIGYDLEWLDARVADYDAKWELDAPSLEPGNDDDFAMPVEHALLATWLLAGLRNTGDSYDLSTTLAAAVQQRMVASAHQLGARPASLSPVVRGWTLGMVAGGIDPTLPVVLAHHPDDPHITNAYKGLVAHVLHLEPVPEPWPELAGAALYVRTGGLAEALRPAPPPPPHRGLQYSIDLLMGEARPQTPVHIWERLRTNWLQWVGRRNVLTHVKPSGDGSSTFAEGAAQVRTWYQLEATILGVTQFVCQEVSLELLDSVPGGLRNDPWEYMQYDVKTSWD
;
A
#
# COMPACT_ATOMS: atom_id res chain seq x y z
N MET A 1 -0.06 -13.27 -16.25
CA MET A 1 0.29 -12.49 -15.06
C MET A 1 -0.94 -11.66 -14.81
N ASP A 2 -1.68 -12.01 -13.79
CA ASP A 2 -2.95 -11.37 -13.51
C ASP A 2 -2.71 -9.88 -13.27
N GLU A 3 -3.71 -9.08 -13.63
CA GLU A 3 -3.63 -7.64 -13.47
C GLU A 3 -3.43 -7.33 -11.98
N LEU A 4 -2.38 -6.55 -11.64
CA LEU A 4 -2.11 -6.13 -10.26
C LEU A 4 -3.18 -5.14 -9.82
N THR A 5 -4.30 -5.69 -9.37
CA THR A 5 -5.50 -4.98 -8.94
C THR A 5 -5.79 -5.31 -7.49
N CYS A 6 -6.02 -4.29 -6.67
CA CYS A 6 -6.36 -4.47 -5.26
C CYS A 6 -7.83 -4.90 -5.14
N ARG A 7 -8.07 -6.22 -5.09
CA ARG A 7 -9.40 -6.80 -4.85
C ARG A 7 -9.41 -7.43 -3.47
N LEU A 8 -10.22 -6.88 -2.58
CA LEU A 8 -10.29 -7.30 -1.18
C LEU A 8 -11.65 -7.94 -0.89
N SER A 9 -11.68 -8.86 0.07
CA SER A 9 -12.91 -9.54 0.51
C SER A 9 -13.88 -8.57 1.21
N PRO A 10 -15.21 -8.80 1.17
CA PRO A 10 -16.19 -8.07 1.97
C PRO A 10 -15.81 -7.90 3.44
N ALA A 11 -15.21 -8.94 4.04
CA ALA A 11 -14.75 -8.91 5.44
C ALA A 11 -13.79 -7.75 5.72
N VAL A 12 -12.90 -7.41 4.76
CA VAL A 12 -11.95 -6.31 4.92
C VAL A 12 -12.66 -4.97 5.05
N PHE A 13 -13.67 -4.72 4.22
CA PHE A 13 -14.41 -3.47 4.23
C PHE A 13 -15.27 -3.34 5.48
N ALA A 14 -15.95 -4.42 5.88
CA ALA A 14 -16.71 -4.45 7.12
C ALA A 14 -15.83 -4.12 8.34
N GLU A 15 -14.68 -4.80 8.49
CA GLU A 15 -13.78 -4.55 9.62
C GLU A 15 -13.15 -3.15 9.56
N LEU A 16 -12.76 -2.67 8.38
CA LEU A 16 -12.21 -1.33 8.23
C LEU A 16 -13.23 -0.27 8.67
N TYR A 17 -14.47 -0.35 8.19
CA TYR A 17 -15.49 0.65 8.49
C TYR A 17 -15.94 0.60 9.95
N LYS A 18 -16.01 -0.60 10.56
CA LYS A 18 -16.20 -0.73 12.03
C LYS A 18 -15.10 0.00 12.81
N LEU A 19 -13.84 -0.16 12.40
CA LEU A 19 -12.71 0.51 13.07
C LEU A 19 -12.76 2.03 12.89
N LEU A 20 -13.15 2.51 11.71
CA LEU A 20 -13.32 3.94 11.45
C LEU A 20 -14.47 4.54 12.28
N LEU A 21 -15.61 3.85 12.35
CA LEU A 21 -16.77 4.28 13.14
C LEU A 21 -16.52 4.24 14.66
N ALA A 22 -15.71 3.29 15.13
CA ALA A 22 -15.35 3.17 16.54
C ALA A 22 -14.34 4.23 17.01
N ASP A 23 -13.64 4.89 16.08
CA ASP A 23 -12.63 5.90 16.39
C ASP A 23 -13.27 7.30 16.57
N THR A 24 -13.79 7.53 17.77
CA THR A 24 -14.43 8.79 18.15
C THR A 24 -13.52 10.01 18.00
N ALA A 25 -12.19 9.83 18.02
CA ALA A 25 -11.25 10.95 17.90
C ALA A 25 -11.14 11.48 16.46
N ARG A 26 -11.54 10.67 15.46
CA ARG A 26 -11.48 10.99 14.02
C ARG A 26 -12.86 11.11 13.37
N GLN A 27 -13.92 10.98 14.16
CA GLN A 27 -15.30 10.90 13.68
C GLN A 27 -15.75 12.15 12.92
N GLU A 28 -15.42 13.36 13.41
CA GLU A 28 -15.75 14.63 12.73
C GLU A 28 -15.12 14.71 11.33
N LEU A 29 -13.84 14.33 11.21
CA LEU A 29 -13.15 14.30 9.91
C LEU A 29 -13.74 13.28 8.96
N LEU A 30 -14.18 12.13 9.47
CA LEU A 30 -14.84 11.10 8.68
C LEU A 30 -16.24 11.55 8.21
N GLU A 31 -16.98 12.24 9.07
CA GLU A 31 -18.30 12.80 8.76
C GLU A 31 -18.20 13.89 7.68
N ASP A 32 -17.27 14.85 7.85
CA ASP A 32 -16.97 15.86 6.84
C ASP A 32 -16.61 15.22 5.50
N ARG A 33 -15.79 14.15 5.55
CA ARG A 33 -15.39 13.42 4.36
C ARG A 33 -16.57 12.76 3.66
N LEU A 34 -17.42 12.02 4.37
CA LEU A 34 -18.61 11.38 3.81
C LEU A 34 -19.59 12.40 3.21
N ALA A 35 -19.72 13.56 3.83
CA ALA A 35 -20.59 14.62 3.35
C ALA A 35 -20.19 15.15 1.96
N GLU A 36 -18.91 15.08 1.58
CA GLU A 36 -18.43 15.46 0.24
C GLU A 36 -19.10 14.65 -0.90
N ILE A 37 -19.53 13.42 -0.62
CA ILE A 37 -20.24 12.54 -1.56
C ILE A 37 -21.71 12.33 -1.18
N GLY A 38 -22.24 13.14 -0.25
CA GLY A 38 -23.66 13.13 0.12
C GLY A 38 -24.06 12.00 1.07
N TYR A 39 -23.12 11.43 1.82
CA TYR A 39 -23.40 10.41 2.84
C TYR A 39 -23.08 10.92 4.25
N ASP A 40 -23.47 10.12 5.24
CA ASP A 40 -23.20 10.35 6.66
C ASP A 40 -22.69 9.07 7.35
N LEU A 41 -22.46 9.15 8.66
CA LEU A 41 -21.97 8.01 9.44
C LEU A 41 -23.00 6.88 9.56
N GLU A 42 -24.30 7.20 9.55
CA GLU A 42 -25.37 6.18 9.55
C GLU A 42 -25.35 5.37 8.27
N TRP A 43 -25.11 6.04 7.13
CA TRP A 43 -24.87 5.37 5.86
C TRP A 43 -23.69 4.42 5.96
N LEU A 44 -22.54 4.85 6.52
CA LEU A 44 -21.35 4.00 6.64
C LEU A 44 -21.60 2.78 7.53
N ASP A 45 -22.34 2.94 8.63
CA ASP A 45 -22.76 1.84 9.51
C ASP A 45 -23.69 0.85 8.79
N ALA A 46 -24.63 1.34 7.98
CA ALA A 46 -25.45 0.47 7.13
C ALA A 46 -24.61 -0.32 6.12
N ARG A 47 -23.53 0.27 5.58
CA ARG A 47 -22.61 -0.43 4.67
C ARG A 47 -21.84 -1.54 5.38
N VAL A 48 -21.48 -1.36 6.64
CA VAL A 48 -20.90 -2.44 7.46
C VAL A 48 -21.80 -3.67 7.44
N ALA A 49 -23.11 -3.48 7.65
CA ALA A 49 -24.09 -4.58 7.64
C ALA A 49 -24.18 -5.26 6.26
N ASP A 50 -24.12 -4.51 5.17
CA ASP A 50 -24.15 -5.07 3.81
C ASP A 50 -22.93 -5.97 3.53
N TYR A 51 -21.71 -5.50 3.86
CA TYR A 51 -20.51 -6.32 3.73
C TYR A 51 -20.49 -7.50 4.70
N ASP A 52 -21.04 -7.35 5.90
CA ASP A 52 -21.19 -8.43 6.86
C ASP A 52 -22.07 -9.55 6.30
N ALA A 53 -23.25 -9.19 5.78
CA ALA A 53 -24.16 -10.14 5.15
C ALA A 53 -23.52 -10.84 3.94
N LYS A 54 -22.77 -10.08 3.10
CA LYS A 54 -22.06 -10.65 1.95
C LYS A 54 -20.98 -11.64 2.39
N TRP A 55 -20.19 -11.31 3.42
CA TRP A 55 -19.21 -12.24 3.98
C TRP A 55 -19.86 -13.51 4.53
N GLU A 56 -20.97 -13.39 5.26
CA GLU A 56 -21.68 -14.55 5.81
C GLU A 56 -22.21 -15.48 4.72
N LEU A 57 -22.63 -14.93 3.58
CA LEU A 57 -23.03 -15.70 2.41
C LEU A 57 -21.84 -16.41 1.74
N ASP A 58 -20.72 -15.71 1.58
CA ASP A 58 -19.57 -16.18 0.79
C ASP A 58 -18.64 -17.11 1.56
N ALA A 59 -18.39 -16.83 2.84
CA ALA A 59 -17.37 -17.51 3.64
C ALA A 59 -17.49 -19.05 3.68
N PRO A 60 -18.71 -19.65 3.73
CA PRO A 60 -18.85 -21.11 3.67
C PRO A 60 -18.40 -21.73 2.34
N SER A 61 -18.34 -20.96 1.26
CA SER A 61 -17.97 -21.41 -0.09
C SER A 61 -16.50 -21.14 -0.45
N LEU A 62 -15.78 -20.42 0.41
CA LEU A 62 -14.36 -20.13 0.22
C LEU A 62 -13.52 -21.41 0.36
N GLU A 63 -12.68 -21.67 -0.64
CA GLU A 63 -11.71 -22.78 -0.66
C GLU A 63 -10.36 -22.25 -1.16
N PRO A 64 -9.24 -22.88 -0.79
CA PRO A 64 -7.93 -22.50 -1.33
C PRO A 64 -7.95 -22.51 -2.88
N GLY A 65 -7.67 -21.36 -3.50
CA GLY A 65 -7.59 -21.22 -4.96
C GLY A 65 -8.86 -20.70 -5.64
N ASN A 66 -9.94 -20.43 -4.90
CA ASN A 66 -11.11 -19.70 -5.41
C ASN A 66 -11.34 -18.35 -4.69
N ASP A 67 -10.42 -17.95 -3.80
CA ASP A 67 -10.55 -16.80 -2.92
C ASP A 67 -10.69 -15.46 -3.66
N ASP A 68 -10.11 -15.36 -4.86
CA ASP A 68 -10.23 -14.18 -5.72
C ASP A 68 -11.61 -14.06 -6.41
N ASP A 69 -12.38 -15.15 -6.48
CA ASP A 69 -13.73 -15.15 -7.05
C ASP A 69 -14.73 -14.41 -6.15
N PHE A 70 -14.44 -14.35 -4.85
CA PHE A 70 -15.25 -13.69 -3.83
C PHE A 70 -14.70 -12.33 -3.41
N ALA A 71 -13.61 -11.88 -4.04
CA ALA A 71 -13.06 -10.56 -3.81
C ALA A 71 -13.91 -9.49 -4.51
N MET A 72 -14.12 -8.36 -3.84
CA MET A 72 -14.92 -7.25 -4.37
C MET A 72 -14.21 -6.58 -5.57
N PRO A 73 -14.97 -5.93 -6.46
CA PRO A 73 -14.41 -5.02 -7.45
C PRO A 73 -13.57 -3.90 -6.81
N VAL A 74 -12.64 -3.33 -7.57
CA VAL A 74 -11.64 -2.37 -7.07
C VAL A 74 -12.27 -1.08 -6.55
N GLU A 75 -13.47 -0.74 -7.01
CA GLU A 75 -14.24 0.44 -6.62
C GLU A 75 -14.51 0.48 -5.10
N HIS A 76 -14.66 -0.69 -4.47
CA HIS A 76 -14.79 -0.79 -3.00
C HIS A 76 -13.48 -0.39 -2.29
N ALA A 77 -12.34 -0.83 -2.82
CA ALA A 77 -11.03 -0.45 -2.31
C ALA A 77 -10.74 1.04 -2.58
N LEU A 78 -11.18 1.57 -3.71
CA LEU A 78 -11.08 3.00 -4.04
C LEU A 78 -11.86 3.87 -3.05
N LEU A 79 -13.12 3.54 -2.77
CA LEU A 79 -13.94 4.24 -1.78
C LEU A 79 -13.27 4.24 -0.40
N ALA A 80 -12.84 3.07 0.06
CA ALA A 80 -12.15 2.95 1.34
C ALA A 80 -10.85 3.77 1.39
N THR A 81 -10.08 3.82 0.30
CA THR A 81 -8.86 4.62 0.20
C THR A 81 -9.17 6.11 0.26
N TRP A 82 -10.21 6.57 -0.43
CA TRP A 82 -10.62 7.97 -0.44
C TRP A 82 -11.13 8.44 0.93
N LEU A 83 -11.83 7.58 1.67
CA LEU A 83 -12.22 7.85 3.07
C LEU A 83 -10.97 7.96 3.97
N LEU A 84 -10.05 7.00 3.87
CA LEU A 84 -8.80 7.01 4.63
C LEU A 84 -7.95 8.25 4.34
N ALA A 85 -7.90 8.71 3.08
CA ALA A 85 -7.14 9.90 2.69
C ALA A 85 -7.60 11.16 3.45
N GLY A 86 -8.88 11.27 3.82
CA GLY A 86 -9.39 12.38 4.66
C GLY A 86 -8.76 12.42 6.05
N LEU A 87 -8.23 11.30 6.54
CA LEU A 87 -7.60 11.19 7.85
C LEU A 87 -6.08 11.44 7.82
N ARG A 88 -5.51 11.78 6.65
CA ARG A 88 -4.05 11.82 6.46
C ARG A 88 -3.28 12.74 7.40
N ASN A 89 -3.93 13.78 7.90
CA ASN A 89 -3.33 14.77 8.78
C ASN A 89 -3.43 14.39 10.27
N THR A 90 -3.90 13.18 10.61
CA THR A 90 -4.13 12.73 11.99
C THR A 90 -3.01 11.84 12.57
N GLY A 91 -1.83 11.87 11.95
CA GLY A 91 -0.66 11.08 12.35
C GLY A 91 -0.43 9.88 11.45
N ASP A 92 0.05 8.77 12.02
CA ASP A 92 0.31 7.53 11.29
C ASP A 92 -0.89 6.58 11.28
N SER A 93 -0.89 5.64 10.33
CA SER A 93 -1.97 4.66 10.11
C SER A 93 -1.60 3.23 10.54
N TYR A 94 -0.49 3.03 11.27
CA TYR A 94 0.05 1.67 11.51
C TYR A 94 -0.77 0.88 12.52
N ASP A 95 -1.25 1.54 13.57
CA ASP A 95 -2.12 0.91 14.56
C ASP A 95 -3.44 0.47 13.91
N LEU A 96 -4.06 1.34 13.10
CA LEU A 96 -5.24 1.00 12.30
C LEU A 96 -4.98 -0.20 11.38
N SER A 97 -3.86 -0.18 10.64
CA SER A 97 -3.49 -1.27 9.73
C SER A 97 -3.29 -2.60 10.46
N THR A 98 -2.64 -2.56 11.63
CA THR A 98 -2.34 -3.76 12.42
C THR A 98 -3.62 -4.34 13.01
N THR A 99 -4.48 -3.48 13.57
CA THR A 99 -5.78 -3.88 14.12
C THR A 99 -6.70 -4.42 13.02
N LEU A 100 -6.74 -3.79 11.83
CA LEU A 100 -7.50 -4.29 10.69
C LEU A 100 -7.02 -5.68 10.26
N ALA A 101 -5.72 -5.87 10.06
CA ALA A 101 -5.15 -7.15 9.66
C ALA A 101 -5.44 -8.26 10.69
N ALA A 102 -5.43 -7.93 11.99
CA ALA A 102 -5.77 -8.86 13.06
C ALA A 102 -7.26 -9.21 13.08
N ALA A 103 -8.15 -8.22 12.92
CA ALA A 103 -9.60 -8.42 12.89
C ALA A 103 -10.01 -9.31 11.70
N VAL A 104 -9.48 -9.04 10.51
CA VAL A 104 -9.73 -9.85 9.32
C VAL A 104 -9.21 -11.28 9.50
N GLN A 105 -8.02 -11.45 10.08
CA GLN A 105 -7.49 -12.78 10.39
C GLN A 105 -8.39 -13.55 11.37
N GLN A 106 -8.89 -12.90 12.42
CA GLN A 106 -9.81 -13.53 13.38
C GLN A 106 -11.11 -13.96 12.70
N ARG A 107 -11.64 -13.11 11.82
CA ARG A 107 -12.86 -13.38 11.06
C ARG A 107 -12.70 -14.54 10.07
N MET A 108 -11.58 -14.60 9.37
CA MET A 108 -11.22 -15.74 8.52
C MET A 108 -11.15 -17.03 9.33
N VAL A 109 -10.47 -17.04 10.48
CA VAL A 109 -10.38 -18.22 11.34
C VAL A 109 -11.75 -18.67 11.85
N ALA A 110 -12.68 -17.74 12.09
CA ALA A 110 -14.02 -18.07 12.57
C ALA A 110 -14.94 -18.64 11.48
N SER A 111 -14.92 -18.08 10.27
CA SER A 111 -15.94 -18.35 9.23
C SER A 111 -15.42 -19.05 7.97
N ALA A 112 -14.10 -19.03 7.74
CA ALA A 112 -13.43 -19.56 6.54
C ALA A 112 -12.15 -20.33 6.92
N HIS A 113 -12.20 -21.08 8.03
CA HIS A 113 -11.06 -21.82 8.59
C HIS A 113 -10.42 -22.82 7.61
N GLN A 114 -11.18 -23.28 6.62
CA GLN A 114 -10.73 -24.19 5.57
C GLN A 114 -9.63 -23.61 4.66
N LEU A 115 -9.46 -22.28 4.61
CA LEU A 115 -8.41 -21.64 3.81
C LEU A 115 -6.99 -21.96 4.32
N GLY A 116 -6.84 -22.21 5.62
CA GLY A 116 -5.56 -22.57 6.28
C GLY A 116 -4.53 -21.43 6.36
N ALA A 117 -4.26 -20.75 5.25
CA ALA A 117 -3.45 -19.55 5.15
C ALA A 117 -4.30 -18.37 4.66
N ARG A 118 -3.89 -17.14 5.00
CA ARG A 118 -4.62 -15.94 4.60
C ARG A 118 -4.32 -15.60 3.15
N PRO A 119 -5.32 -15.60 2.25
CA PRO A 119 -5.12 -15.18 0.87
C PRO A 119 -4.87 -13.68 0.74
N ALA A 120 -4.46 -13.24 -0.46
CA ALA A 120 -4.20 -11.83 -0.76
C ALA A 120 -5.47 -10.98 -0.56
N SER A 121 -6.63 -11.46 -1.01
CA SER A 121 -7.93 -10.78 -0.86
C SER A 121 -8.32 -10.54 0.61
N LEU A 122 -7.74 -11.27 1.56
CA LEU A 122 -7.93 -11.09 3.00
C LEU A 122 -6.70 -10.47 3.70
N SER A 123 -5.72 -9.95 2.95
CA SER A 123 -4.48 -9.38 3.47
C SER A 123 -4.40 -7.86 3.26
N PRO A 124 -5.26 -7.07 3.93
CA PRO A 124 -5.23 -5.62 3.80
C PRO A 124 -4.02 -5.02 4.49
N VAL A 125 -3.59 -3.87 3.96
CA VAL A 125 -2.61 -2.99 4.61
C VAL A 125 -3.05 -1.53 4.41
N VAL A 126 -2.97 -0.74 5.48
CA VAL A 126 -3.19 0.71 5.42
C VAL A 126 -1.86 1.39 5.68
N ARG A 127 -1.35 2.10 4.68
CA ARG A 127 -0.05 2.76 4.76
C ARG A 127 -0.17 4.18 4.24
N GLY A 128 0.33 5.15 5.00
CA GLY A 128 0.23 6.56 4.60
C GLY A 128 -1.22 6.97 4.29
N TRP A 129 -2.18 6.39 5.01
CA TRP A 129 -3.62 6.59 4.81
C TRP A 129 -4.14 6.16 3.43
N THR A 130 -3.47 5.19 2.81
CA THR A 130 -3.88 4.54 1.57
C THR A 130 -4.11 3.06 1.82
N LEU A 131 -5.25 2.52 1.38
CA LEU A 131 -5.53 1.09 1.45
C LEU A 131 -4.83 0.36 0.31
N GLY A 132 -4.26 -0.79 0.63
CA GLY A 132 -3.71 -1.72 -0.34
C GLY A 132 -3.90 -3.16 0.10
N MET A 133 -3.51 -4.05 -0.80
CA MET A 133 -3.51 -5.50 -0.63
C MET A 133 -2.07 -5.97 -0.62
N VAL A 134 -1.69 -6.77 0.38
CA VAL A 134 -0.40 -7.45 0.38
C VAL A 134 -0.51 -8.63 -0.59
N ALA A 135 0.33 -8.62 -1.62
CA ALA A 135 0.39 -9.69 -2.62
C ALA A 135 1.59 -10.59 -2.36
N GLY A 136 1.44 -11.89 -2.61
CA GLY A 136 2.51 -12.87 -2.36
C GLY A 136 2.68 -13.21 -0.87
N GLY A 137 3.71 -14.00 -0.59
CA GLY A 137 4.03 -14.54 0.74
C GLY A 137 5.43 -14.18 1.25
N ILE A 138 6.16 -13.30 0.55
CA ILE A 138 7.52 -12.91 0.93
C ILE A 138 7.59 -12.14 2.26
N ASP A 139 6.60 -11.30 2.55
CA ASP A 139 6.50 -10.48 3.75
C ASP A 139 5.03 -10.20 4.08
N PRO A 140 4.63 -10.15 5.37
CA PRO A 140 3.24 -9.91 5.74
C PRO A 140 2.73 -8.49 5.45
N THR A 141 3.59 -7.58 5.00
CA THR A 141 3.27 -6.17 4.73
C THR A 141 3.71 -5.68 3.35
N LEU A 142 4.38 -6.52 2.55
CA LEU A 142 4.95 -6.18 1.25
C LEU A 142 4.99 -7.41 0.31
N PRO A 143 5.02 -7.18 -1.02
CA PRO A 143 4.74 -5.92 -1.70
C PRO A 143 3.26 -5.55 -1.65
N VAL A 144 2.96 -4.26 -1.83
CA VAL A 144 1.57 -3.74 -1.74
C VAL A 144 1.04 -3.43 -3.13
N VAL A 145 -0.11 -4.00 -3.48
CA VAL A 145 -0.93 -3.57 -4.60
C VAL A 145 -1.89 -2.49 -4.09
N LEU A 146 -1.82 -1.29 -4.66
CA LEU A 146 -2.62 -0.16 -4.19
C LEU A 146 -4.04 -0.21 -4.76
N ALA A 147 -5.01 0.25 -3.98
CA ALA A 147 -6.38 0.44 -4.45
C ALA A 147 -6.55 1.62 -5.41
N HIS A 148 -5.70 2.64 -5.25
CA HIS A 148 -5.58 3.76 -6.17
C HIS A 148 -4.10 4.05 -6.40
N HIS A 149 -3.77 4.53 -7.59
CA HIS A 149 -2.39 4.87 -7.95
C HIS A 149 -2.27 6.37 -8.20
N PRO A 150 -1.05 6.94 -8.07
CA PRO A 150 -0.84 8.35 -8.39
C PRO A 150 -1.25 8.69 -9.82
N ASP A 151 -1.76 9.91 -10.04
CA ASP A 151 -2.22 10.39 -11.34
C ASP A 151 -1.13 10.33 -12.42
N ASP A 152 0.14 10.48 -12.05
CA ASP A 152 1.27 10.35 -12.99
C ASP A 152 1.40 8.89 -13.50
N PRO A 153 1.18 8.63 -14.81
CA PRO A 153 1.23 7.29 -15.36
C PRO A 153 2.65 6.68 -15.32
N HIS A 154 3.71 7.50 -15.29
CA HIS A 154 5.08 7.01 -15.15
C HIS A 154 5.35 6.49 -13.75
N ILE A 155 4.88 7.21 -12.72
CA ILE A 155 4.97 6.76 -11.33
C ILE A 155 4.16 5.47 -11.15
N THR A 156 2.93 5.45 -11.66
CA THR A 156 2.05 4.28 -11.63
C THR A 156 2.70 3.05 -12.27
N ASN A 157 3.20 3.17 -13.49
CA ASN A 157 3.82 2.06 -14.20
C ASN A 157 5.12 1.60 -13.52
N ALA A 158 5.92 2.53 -13.01
CA ALA A 158 7.13 2.20 -12.27
C ALA A 158 6.80 1.47 -10.96
N TYR A 159 5.78 1.89 -10.22
CA TYR A 159 5.37 1.24 -8.99
C TYR A 159 4.76 -0.15 -9.23
N LYS A 160 3.86 -0.30 -10.21
CA LYS A 160 3.35 -1.62 -10.62
C LYS A 160 4.48 -2.56 -11.04
N GLY A 161 5.46 -2.05 -11.79
CA GLY A 161 6.66 -2.81 -12.16
C GLY A 161 7.55 -3.18 -10.96
N LEU A 162 7.57 -2.36 -9.90
CA LEU A 162 8.25 -2.68 -8.64
C LEU A 162 7.56 -3.85 -7.94
N VAL A 163 6.24 -3.77 -7.76
CA VAL A 163 5.43 -4.82 -7.13
C VAL A 163 5.57 -6.13 -7.90
N ALA A 164 5.38 -6.09 -9.22
CA ALA A 164 5.57 -7.26 -10.07
C ALA A 164 6.97 -7.85 -9.88
N HIS A 165 8.02 -7.04 -9.93
CA HIS A 165 9.39 -7.55 -9.77
C HIS A 165 9.60 -8.25 -8.43
N VAL A 166 9.09 -7.72 -7.32
CA VAL A 166 9.20 -8.39 -6.01
C VAL A 166 8.48 -9.73 -6.03
N LEU A 167 7.26 -9.80 -6.59
CA LEU A 167 6.51 -11.06 -6.72
C LEU A 167 7.23 -12.10 -7.58
N HIS A 168 7.97 -11.68 -8.62
CA HIS A 168 8.78 -12.61 -9.42
C HIS A 168 10.01 -13.13 -8.68
N LEU A 169 10.51 -12.39 -7.68
CA LEU A 169 11.67 -12.82 -6.89
C LEU A 169 11.29 -13.77 -5.75
N GLU A 170 10.05 -13.73 -5.28
CA GLU A 170 9.56 -14.61 -4.21
C GLU A 170 9.83 -16.11 -4.44
N PRO A 171 9.53 -16.71 -5.62
CA PRO A 171 9.82 -18.12 -5.84
C PRO A 171 11.30 -18.41 -6.14
N VAL A 172 12.15 -17.39 -6.26
CA VAL A 172 13.56 -17.54 -6.63
C VAL A 172 14.39 -17.71 -5.35
N PRO A 173 15.15 -18.82 -5.20
CA PRO A 173 15.99 -19.03 -4.03
C PRO A 173 17.03 -17.92 -3.85
N GLU A 174 17.18 -17.48 -2.60
CA GLU A 174 18.25 -16.58 -2.20
C GLU A 174 19.59 -17.31 -2.07
N PRO A 175 20.73 -16.65 -2.31
CA PRO A 175 20.88 -15.25 -2.73
C PRO A 175 20.63 -15.05 -4.23
N TRP A 176 19.83 -14.03 -4.57
CA TRP A 176 19.54 -13.65 -5.95
C TRP A 176 20.79 -13.19 -6.72
N PRO A 177 20.76 -13.21 -8.07
CA PRO A 177 21.70 -12.47 -8.89
C PRO A 177 21.69 -10.98 -8.50
N GLU A 178 22.84 -10.32 -8.56
CA GLU A 178 22.94 -8.90 -8.18
C GLU A 178 22.04 -8.01 -9.03
N LEU A 179 21.86 -8.37 -10.31
CA LEU A 179 21.07 -7.62 -11.26
C LEU A 179 19.60 -7.50 -10.82
N ALA A 180 19.08 -8.53 -10.16
CA ALA A 180 17.73 -8.52 -9.60
C ALA A 180 17.56 -7.39 -8.56
N GLY A 181 18.47 -7.32 -7.59
CA GLY A 181 18.42 -6.26 -6.57
C GLY A 181 18.86 -4.88 -7.07
N ALA A 182 19.86 -4.82 -7.96
CA ALA A 182 20.31 -3.56 -8.54
C ALA A 182 19.20 -2.88 -9.36
N ALA A 183 18.40 -3.66 -10.10
CA ALA A 183 17.25 -3.13 -10.83
C ALA A 183 16.16 -2.57 -9.90
N LEU A 184 15.97 -3.14 -8.69
CA LEU A 184 15.09 -2.57 -7.68
C LEU A 184 15.60 -1.19 -7.23
N TYR A 185 16.90 -1.05 -6.96
CA TYR A 185 17.52 0.22 -6.58
C TYR A 185 17.38 1.31 -7.65
N VAL A 186 17.54 0.95 -8.93
CA VAL A 186 17.34 1.90 -10.05
C VAL A 186 15.91 2.39 -10.07
N ARG A 187 14.93 1.48 -9.96
CA ARG A 187 13.50 1.80 -10.01
C ARG A 187 13.05 2.62 -8.79
N THR A 188 13.50 2.27 -7.59
CA THR A 188 13.16 3.00 -6.36
C THR A 188 13.75 4.41 -6.37
N GLY A 189 14.95 4.59 -6.95
CA GLY A 189 15.52 5.92 -7.15
C GLY A 189 14.73 6.76 -8.15
N GLY A 190 14.36 6.17 -9.29
CA GLY A 190 13.52 6.84 -10.29
C GLY A 190 12.15 7.23 -9.74
N LEU A 191 11.52 6.37 -8.93
CA LEU A 191 10.27 6.69 -8.23
C LEU A 191 10.44 7.87 -7.28
N ALA A 192 11.51 7.89 -6.46
CA ALA A 192 11.77 9.00 -5.56
C ALA A 192 11.96 10.33 -6.32
N GLU A 193 12.75 10.33 -7.40
CA GLU A 193 12.97 11.51 -8.23
C GLU A 193 11.71 11.97 -8.96
N ALA A 194 10.86 11.05 -9.39
CA ALA A 194 9.59 11.38 -10.05
C ALA A 194 8.57 11.99 -9.07
N LEU A 195 8.48 11.46 -7.85
CA LEU A 195 7.59 11.99 -6.81
C LEU A 195 8.00 13.40 -6.37
N ARG A 196 9.30 13.65 -6.19
CA ARG A 196 9.83 14.94 -5.73
C ARG A 196 11.03 15.36 -6.56
N PRO A 197 10.82 15.84 -7.80
CA PRO A 197 11.92 16.23 -8.67
C PRO A 197 12.67 17.43 -8.11
N ALA A 198 13.99 17.43 -8.25
CA ALA A 198 14.79 18.58 -7.85
C ALA A 198 14.53 19.79 -8.77
N PRO A 199 14.45 21.02 -8.22
CA PRO A 199 14.17 22.22 -9.02
C PRO A 199 15.31 22.52 -10.01
N PRO A 200 15.02 23.09 -11.19
CA PRO A 200 16.06 23.51 -12.13
C PRO A 200 16.70 24.86 -11.73
N PRO A 201 18.03 25.02 -11.85
CA PRO A 201 19.02 24.00 -12.18
C PRO A 201 19.20 23.01 -11.01
N PRO A 202 19.30 21.69 -11.27
CA PRO A 202 19.37 20.72 -10.19
C PRO A 202 20.63 20.97 -9.36
N PRO A 203 20.54 20.95 -8.02
CA PRO A 203 21.74 20.87 -7.19
C PRO A 203 22.53 19.61 -7.59
N HIS A 204 23.83 19.56 -7.27
CA HIS A 204 24.72 18.43 -7.57
C HIS A 204 24.25 17.04 -7.03
N ARG A 205 23.06 16.94 -6.41
CA ARG A 205 22.47 15.75 -5.79
C ARG A 205 20.94 15.69 -5.95
N GLY A 206 20.44 15.59 -7.19
CA GLY A 206 18.99 15.50 -7.48
C GLY A 206 18.28 14.43 -6.65
N LEU A 207 18.74 13.18 -6.73
CA LEU A 207 18.18 12.06 -5.96
C LEU A 207 18.23 12.23 -4.43
N GLN A 208 19.30 12.83 -3.88
CA GLN A 208 19.38 13.07 -2.43
C GLN A 208 18.33 14.10 -1.99
N TYR A 209 18.15 15.16 -2.78
CA TYR A 209 17.11 16.16 -2.53
C TYR A 209 15.72 15.51 -2.48
N SER A 210 15.40 14.65 -3.46
CA SER A 210 14.13 13.95 -3.52
C SER A 210 13.90 13.07 -2.28
N ILE A 211 14.91 12.28 -1.89
CA ILE A 211 14.83 11.41 -0.71
C ILE A 211 14.69 12.22 0.59
N ASP A 212 15.45 13.31 0.75
CA ASP A 212 15.38 14.13 1.95
C ASP A 212 14.00 14.78 2.13
N LEU A 213 13.40 15.25 1.03
CA LEU A 213 12.05 15.83 1.03
C LEU A 213 10.99 14.77 1.34
N LEU A 214 11.01 13.64 0.64
CA LEU A 214 10.07 12.52 0.87
C LEU A 214 10.16 11.97 2.30
N MET A 215 11.38 11.87 2.85
CA MET A 215 11.58 11.50 4.24
C MET A 215 10.97 12.57 5.17
N GLY A 216 11.21 13.86 4.91
CA GLY A 216 10.58 14.94 5.66
C GLY A 216 9.05 14.83 5.71
N GLU A 217 8.42 14.56 4.56
CA GLU A 217 6.97 14.35 4.42
C GLU A 217 6.50 13.06 5.09
N ALA A 218 7.32 12.01 5.11
CA ALA A 218 6.93 10.73 5.67
C ALA A 218 6.94 10.68 7.20
N ARG A 219 7.76 11.51 7.84
CA ARG A 219 7.94 11.54 9.30
C ARG A 219 6.64 11.67 10.09
N PRO A 220 5.71 12.62 9.83
CA PRO A 220 4.48 12.74 10.61
C PRO A 220 3.52 11.55 10.45
N GLN A 221 3.69 10.73 9.40
CA GLN A 221 2.80 9.61 9.09
C GLN A 221 3.44 8.24 9.34
N THR A 222 4.57 8.20 10.05
CA THR A 222 5.33 6.98 10.29
C THR A 222 5.69 6.86 11.78
N PRO A 223 5.45 5.70 12.43
CA PRO A 223 5.89 5.46 13.79
C PRO A 223 7.40 5.63 13.93
N VAL A 224 7.84 6.12 15.10
CA VAL A 224 9.26 6.45 15.36
C VAL A 224 10.21 5.29 15.03
N HIS A 225 9.85 4.06 15.38
CA HIS A 225 10.70 2.89 15.14
C HIS A 225 10.85 2.55 13.64
N ILE A 226 9.78 2.68 12.86
CA ILE A 226 9.84 2.49 11.40
C ILE A 226 10.60 3.64 10.76
N TRP A 227 10.34 4.87 11.22
CA TRP A 227 11.05 6.05 10.76
C TRP A 227 12.57 5.92 10.94
N GLU A 228 13.03 5.48 12.11
CA GLU A 228 14.46 5.28 12.37
C GLU A 228 15.06 4.19 11.47
N ARG A 229 14.30 3.12 11.21
CA ARG A 229 14.70 2.06 10.26
C ARG A 229 14.85 2.62 8.84
N LEU A 230 13.87 3.38 8.35
CA LEU A 230 13.92 4.03 7.05
C LEU A 230 15.09 5.02 6.97
N ARG A 231 15.23 5.90 7.97
CA ARG A 231 16.32 6.88 8.06
C ARG A 231 17.67 6.20 7.96
N THR A 232 17.88 5.12 8.71
CA THR A 232 19.14 4.35 8.67
C THR A 232 19.40 3.76 7.30
N ASN A 233 18.39 3.22 6.63
CA ASN A 233 18.51 2.71 5.26
C ASN A 233 18.91 3.83 4.28
N TRP A 234 18.19 4.95 4.30
CA TRP A 234 18.32 6.02 3.32
C TRP A 234 19.61 6.83 3.43
N LEU A 235 20.19 6.96 4.64
CA LEU A 235 21.46 7.69 4.87
C LEU A 235 22.60 7.26 3.94
N GLN A 236 22.71 5.96 3.65
CA GLN A 236 23.75 5.42 2.78
C GLN A 236 23.20 4.93 1.43
N TRP A 237 21.88 5.02 1.23
CA TRP A 237 21.23 4.40 0.09
C TRP A 237 21.66 5.01 -1.25
N VAL A 238 21.73 6.34 -1.35
CA VAL A 238 22.17 7.04 -2.59
C VAL A 238 23.61 6.65 -2.96
N GLY A 239 24.49 6.54 -1.97
CA GLY A 239 25.87 6.06 -2.17
C GLY A 239 25.90 4.62 -2.69
N ARG A 240 25.17 3.71 -2.04
CA ARG A 240 25.06 2.30 -2.46
C ARG A 240 24.50 2.17 -3.88
N ARG A 241 23.44 2.91 -4.21
CA ARG A 241 22.85 2.97 -5.56
C ARG A 241 23.89 3.42 -6.59
N ASN A 242 24.62 4.50 -6.31
CA ASN A 242 25.59 5.04 -7.26
C ASN A 242 26.77 4.11 -7.52
N VAL A 243 27.23 3.37 -6.50
CA VAL A 243 28.25 2.34 -6.67
C VAL A 243 27.79 1.24 -7.63
N LEU A 244 26.52 0.81 -7.50
CA LEU A 244 25.91 -0.20 -8.37
C LEU A 244 25.71 0.28 -9.81
N THR A 245 25.34 1.55 -10.01
CA THR A 245 25.01 2.06 -11.36
C THR A 245 26.21 2.64 -12.11
N HIS A 246 27.22 3.16 -11.42
CA HIS A 246 28.38 3.79 -12.05
C HIS A 246 29.65 2.93 -12.04
N VAL A 247 29.61 1.76 -11.40
CA VAL A 247 30.73 0.80 -11.32
C VAL A 247 32.03 1.51 -10.88
N LYS A 248 31.91 2.39 -9.88
CA LYS A 248 33.00 3.17 -9.32
C LYS A 248 32.93 3.10 -7.79
N PRO A 249 34.08 3.03 -7.09
CA PRO A 249 34.06 3.15 -5.63
C PRO A 249 33.37 4.44 -5.18
N SER A 250 32.82 4.40 -3.96
CA SER A 250 32.26 5.59 -3.31
C SER A 250 33.32 6.71 -3.24
N GLY A 251 32.87 7.97 -3.10
CA GLY A 251 33.76 9.14 -3.12
C GLY A 251 34.83 9.15 -2.02
N ASP A 252 34.59 8.41 -0.94
CA ASP A 252 35.49 8.17 0.20
C ASP A 252 36.24 6.82 0.12
N GLY A 253 35.99 6.02 -0.92
CA GLY A 253 36.60 4.71 -1.13
C GLY A 253 36.12 3.60 -0.18
N SER A 254 35.11 3.88 0.65
CA SER A 254 34.60 2.94 1.66
C SER A 254 33.72 1.81 1.12
N SER A 255 33.27 1.91 -0.14
CA SER A 255 32.44 0.91 -0.80
C SER A 255 32.79 0.71 -2.27
N THR A 256 32.89 -0.55 -2.68
CA THR A 256 33.17 -1.02 -4.05
C THR A 256 31.93 -1.64 -4.69
N PHE A 257 31.95 -1.81 -6.03
CA PHE A 257 30.86 -2.49 -6.74
C PHE A 257 30.57 -3.88 -6.19
N ALA A 258 31.62 -4.68 -5.89
CA ALA A 258 31.45 -6.03 -5.37
C ALA A 258 30.75 -6.05 -4.00
N GLU A 259 31.07 -5.09 -3.13
CA GLU A 259 30.41 -4.94 -1.83
C GLU A 259 28.96 -4.48 -1.99
N GLY A 260 28.70 -3.50 -2.87
CA GLY A 260 27.34 -3.06 -3.19
C GLY A 260 26.49 -4.20 -3.77
N ALA A 261 27.07 -5.00 -4.68
CA ALA A 261 26.40 -6.14 -5.30
C ALA A 261 26.05 -7.23 -4.28
N ALA A 262 26.91 -7.45 -3.26
CA ALA A 262 26.62 -8.39 -2.18
C ALA A 262 25.48 -7.93 -1.24
N GLN A 263 25.19 -6.62 -1.22
CA GLN A 263 24.18 -6.00 -0.36
C GLN A 263 22.79 -5.90 -1.01
N VAL A 264 22.55 -6.53 -2.16
CA VAL A 264 21.27 -6.47 -2.87
C VAL A 264 20.79 -7.85 -3.33
N ARG A 265 21.17 -8.91 -2.62
CA ARG A 265 20.93 -10.31 -3.06
C ARG A 265 19.89 -11.04 -2.23
N THR A 266 19.33 -10.40 -1.22
CA THR A 266 18.35 -10.99 -0.30
C THR A 266 17.24 -10.00 -0.02
N TRP A 267 16.07 -10.51 0.34
CA TRP A 267 14.91 -9.74 0.79
C TRP A 267 15.28 -8.81 1.94
N TYR A 268 15.94 -9.36 2.97
CA TYR A 268 16.33 -8.61 4.17
C TYR A 268 17.11 -7.32 3.86
N GLN A 269 17.92 -7.35 2.80
CA GLN A 269 18.70 -6.18 2.39
C GLN A 269 17.88 -5.13 1.61
N LEU A 270 16.82 -5.56 0.92
CA LEU A 270 15.99 -4.70 0.06
C LEU A 270 14.72 -4.21 0.75
N GLU A 271 14.23 -4.94 1.75
CA GLU A 271 12.94 -4.74 2.43
C GLU A 271 12.76 -3.27 2.85
N ALA A 272 13.74 -2.67 3.53
CA ALA A 272 13.65 -1.29 4.00
C ALA A 272 13.55 -0.26 2.85
N THR A 273 14.15 -0.56 1.70
CA THR A 273 14.05 0.31 0.51
C THR A 273 12.67 0.20 -0.12
N ILE A 274 12.15 -1.02 -0.26
CA ILE A 274 10.81 -1.28 -0.82
C ILE A 274 9.73 -0.70 0.10
N LEU A 275 9.90 -0.87 1.42
CA LEU A 275 9.06 -0.27 2.44
C LEU A 275 9.01 1.25 2.31
N GLY A 276 10.17 1.90 2.22
CA GLY A 276 10.27 3.35 2.11
C GLY A 276 9.62 3.90 0.84
N VAL A 277 9.88 3.30 -0.32
CA VAL A 277 9.24 3.74 -1.57
C VAL A 277 7.74 3.46 -1.57
N THR A 278 7.30 2.34 -1.01
CA THR A 278 5.86 2.06 -0.84
C THR A 278 5.21 3.10 0.06
N GLN A 279 5.86 3.50 1.16
CA GLN A 279 5.40 4.60 2.01
C GLN A 279 5.26 5.91 1.23
N PHE A 280 6.25 6.28 0.42
CA PHE A 280 6.23 7.51 -0.37
C PHE A 280 5.12 7.52 -1.41
N VAL A 281 4.92 6.41 -2.14
CA VAL A 281 3.84 6.32 -3.14
C VAL A 281 2.47 6.35 -2.48
N CYS A 282 2.29 5.64 -1.36
CA CYS A 282 1.04 5.70 -0.59
C CYS A 282 0.70 7.12 -0.09
N GLN A 283 1.71 7.91 0.26
CA GLN A 283 1.55 9.29 0.69
C GLN A 283 1.15 10.23 -0.45
N GLU A 284 1.68 9.98 -1.64
CA GLU A 284 1.25 10.71 -2.82
C GLU A 284 -0.20 10.42 -3.14
N VAL A 285 -0.60 9.15 -3.11
CA VAL A 285 -2.01 8.75 -3.31
C VAL A 285 -2.93 9.44 -2.31
N SER A 286 -2.62 9.43 -1.02
CA SER A 286 -3.48 10.08 -0.03
C SER A 286 -3.47 11.60 -0.14
N LEU A 287 -2.37 12.22 -0.61
CA LEU A 287 -2.31 13.65 -0.90
C LEU A 287 -3.23 14.01 -2.08
N GLU A 288 -3.11 13.31 -3.21
CA GLU A 288 -3.92 13.56 -4.42
C GLU A 288 -5.42 13.35 -4.15
N LEU A 289 -5.76 12.31 -3.37
CA LEU A 289 -7.14 12.01 -3.01
C LEU A 289 -7.70 12.95 -1.94
N LEU A 290 -6.88 13.59 -1.11
CA LEU A 290 -7.39 14.56 -0.13
C LEU A 290 -8.16 15.68 -0.82
N ASP A 291 -7.57 16.23 -1.90
CA ASP A 291 -8.08 17.41 -2.59
C ASP A 291 -9.06 17.07 -3.74
N SER A 292 -9.32 15.78 -4.00
CA SER A 292 -10.14 15.38 -5.14
C SER A 292 -10.98 14.12 -4.90
N VAL A 293 -12.20 14.13 -5.43
CA VAL A 293 -13.05 12.93 -5.53
C VAL A 293 -12.70 12.21 -6.84
N PRO A 294 -12.12 11.00 -6.77
CA PRO A 294 -11.72 10.26 -7.97
C PRO A 294 -12.93 9.93 -8.84
N GLY A 295 -12.73 9.81 -10.15
CA GLY A 295 -13.80 9.71 -11.14
C GLY A 295 -14.83 8.61 -10.86
N GLY A 296 -14.37 7.45 -10.36
CA GLY A 296 -15.24 6.33 -9.98
C GLY A 296 -16.16 6.62 -8.79
N LEU A 297 -15.84 7.63 -7.96
CA LEU A 297 -16.65 8.00 -6.80
C LEU A 297 -17.53 9.23 -7.04
N ARG A 298 -17.55 9.78 -8.26
CA ARG A 298 -18.37 10.95 -8.57
C ARG A 298 -19.85 10.55 -8.67
N ASN A 299 -20.73 11.45 -8.20
CA ASN A 299 -22.16 11.24 -8.04
C ASN A 299 -22.48 10.36 -6.82
N ASP A 300 -23.24 9.29 -7.00
CA ASP A 300 -23.60 8.30 -5.98
C ASP A 300 -22.83 7.00 -6.25
N PRO A 301 -21.62 6.81 -5.68
CA PRO A 301 -20.84 5.59 -5.91
C PRO A 301 -21.57 4.32 -5.48
N TRP A 302 -22.44 4.42 -4.47
CA TRP A 302 -23.15 3.27 -3.95
C TRP A 302 -24.24 2.75 -4.88
N GLU A 303 -24.77 3.60 -5.76
CA GLU A 303 -25.82 3.24 -6.71
C GLU A 303 -25.49 1.96 -7.48
N TYR A 304 -24.23 1.79 -7.89
CA TYR A 304 -23.77 0.60 -8.60
C TYR A 304 -23.05 -0.41 -7.68
N MET A 305 -22.25 0.04 -6.72
CA MET A 305 -21.49 -0.85 -5.81
C MET A 305 -22.39 -1.74 -4.94
N GLN A 306 -23.61 -1.27 -4.64
CA GLN A 306 -24.57 -2.05 -3.85
C GLN A 306 -24.89 -3.42 -4.47
N TYR A 307 -24.81 -3.56 -5.80
CA TYR A 307 -25.15 -4.82 -6.47
C TYR A 307 -24.09 -5.91 -6.24
N ASP A 308 -22.87 -5.52 -5.89
CA ASP A 308 -21.79 -6.46 -5.61
C ASP A 308 -21.92 -7.07 -4.19
N VAL A 309 -22.61 -6.38 -3.27
CA VAL A 309 -22.82 -6.82 -1.87
C VAL A 309 -24.24 -7.32 -1.59
N LYS A 310 -25.20 -7.10 -2.48
CA LYS A 310 -26.58 -7.56 -2.31
C LYS A 310 -26.64 -9.09 -2.17
N THR A 311 -27.22 -9.56 -1.07
CA THR A 311 -27.43 -10.98 -0.78
C THR A 311 -28.87 -11.44 -0.99
N SER A 312 -29.82 -10.50 -1.14
CA SER A 312 -31.20 -10.75 -1.51
C SER A 312 -31.63 -9.87 -2.70
N TRP A 313 -32.47 -10.44 -3.56
CA TRP A 313 -33.11 -9.75 -4.67
C TRP A 313 -34.61 -9.78 -4.42
N ASP A 314 -35.12 -8.74 -3.75
CA ASP A 314 -36.55 -8.49 -3.59
C ASP A 314 -37.09 -7.63 -4.75
#